data_AF-A0A2E8E9N5-F1
#
_entry.id   AF-A0A2E8E9N5-F1
#
_cell.length_a   1.000
_cell.length_b   1.000
_cell.length_c   1.000
_cell.angle_alpha   90.00
_cell.angle_beta   90.00
_cell.angle_gamma   90.00
#
_symmetry.space_group_name_H-M   'P 1'
#
loop_
_entity.id
_entity.type
_entity.pdbx_description
1 polymer ?
#
loop_
_entity_poly.entity_id
_entity_poly.type
_entity_poly.pdbx_seq_one_letter_code
_entity_poly.pdbx_strand_id
1 'polypeptide(L)'
;MDVRRLVTVCLLAVLATPAATSAVSTSAAAEPQRRQPVPRPFPRPGDPSQDAVEARDERPTRPAPISTAATQEVPTEATLGLPIYPNARFITSYDAGRGQRYYLFGTNSSFQEMVAYYSVVLDERGDRVFDVPATHIFEVGRFREEEMAFPPSVTIKDYTWNGSDGYLNPSGGEPDRFKTVIQVVPQLPGQPQR
;
A
#
# COMPACT_ATOMS: atom_id res chain seq x y z
N MET A 1 3.18 31.90 -42.87
CA MET A 1 2.26 33.05 -42.94
C MET A 1 0.86 32.50 -43.24
N ASP A 2 -0.15 33.25 -42.82
CA ASP A 2 -1.60 32.98 -42.90
C ASP A 2 -2.23 32.16 -41.75
N VAL A 3 -2.75 32.79 -40.67
CA VAL A 3 -3.93 33.70 -40.50
C VAL A 3 -5.13 32.86 -40.04
N ARG A 4 -5.35 32.77 -38.72
CA ARG A 4 -6.37 33.51 -37.95
C ARG A 4 -7.82 33.29 -38.42
N ARG A 5 -8.62 32.66 -37.54
CA ARG A 5 -10.06 32.90 -37.24
C ARG A 5 -10.46 31.85 -36.19
N LEU A 6 -10.63 32.10 -34.89
CA LEU A 6 -11.43 33.08 -34.14
C LEU A 6 -12.93 32.98 -34.44
N VAL A 7 -13.70 32.56 -33.42
CA VAL A 7 -15.15 32.75 -33.10
C VAL A 7 -15.49 31.62 -32.10
N THR A 8 -15.46 31.82 -30.77
CA THR A 8 -16.40 32.54 -29.89
C THR A 8 -17.85 32.13 -30.07
N VAL A 9 -18.39 31.30 -29.16
CA VAL A 9 -19.78 31.44 -28.67
C VAL A 9 -19.84 31.07 -27.18
N CYS A 10 -20.25 32.05 -26.38
CA CYS A 10 -20.70 31.94 -25.00
C CYS A 10 -22.10 31.31 -24.92
N LEU A 11 -22.41 30.61 -23.84
CA LEU A 11 -23.65 30.79 -23.05
C LEU A 11 -23.51 29.94 -21.76
N LEU A 12 -23.15 30.49 -20.61
CA LEU A 12 -23.97 31.20 -19.62
C LEU A 12 -25.27 30.48 -19.18
N ALA A 13 -25.19 30.03 -17.93
CA ALA A 13 -26.16 30.19 -16.83
C ALA A 13 -27.43 29.31 -16.79
N VAL A 14 -27.67 28.73 -15.61
CA VAL A 14 -28.86 28.83 -14.74
C VAL A 14 -28.60 27.89 -13.55
N LEU A 15 -28.17 28.38 -12.38
CA LEU A 15 -28.94 28.92 -11.25
C LEU A 15 -29.80 27.90 -10.46
N ALA A 16 -29.47 27.85 -9.17
CA ALA A 16 -30.38 27.81 -8.01
C ALA A 16 -30.97 26.46 -7.49
N THR A 17 -30.36 25.97 -6.41
CA THR A 17 -31.03 25.50 -5.16
C THR A 17 -32.11 26.49 -4.68
N PRO A 18 -33.14 26.17 -3.84
CA PRO A 18 -33.13 25.21 -2.73
C PRO A 18 -34.47 24.46 -2.45
N ALA A 19 -34.49 23.51 -1.51
CA ALA A 19 -35.73 23.18 -0.79
C ALA A 19 -35.40 22.83 0.67
N ALA A 20 -35.82 23.73 1.55
CA ALA A 20 -35.71 23.62 2.99
C ALA A 20 -37.05 23.13 3.58
N THR A 21 -36.96 22.57 4.79
CA THR A 21 -37.98 22.61 5.86
C THR A 21 -39.23 21.75 5.69
N SER A 22 -39.41 20.75 6.55
CA SER A 22 -40.24 20.87 7.76
C SER A 22 -40.30 19.56 8.55
N ALA A 23 -40.11 19.70 9.86
CA ALA A 23 -40.33 18.68 10.89
C ALA A 23 -41.84 18.44 11.14
N VAL A 24 -42.18 17.34 11.81
CA VAL A 24 -42.97 17.28 13.07
C VAL A 24 -43.48 15.85 13.38
N SER A 25 -43.05 15.36 14.55
CA SER A 25 -43.77 14.65 15.62
C SER A 25 -44.43 13.27 15.47
N THR A 26 -43.80 12.30 16.15
CA THR A 26 -44.29 11.41 17.24
C THR A 26 -45.69 10.77 17.25
N SER A 27 -45.68 9.44 17.39
CA SER A 27 -46.45 8.67 18.40
C SER A 27 -45.81 7.27 18.52
N ALA A 28 -45.04 6.97 19.59
CA ALA A 28 -45.48 6.32 20.83
C ALA A 28 -46.16 4.95 20.65
N ALA A 29 -45.38 3.88 20.71
CA ALA A 29 -45.85 2.53 21.04
C ALA A 29 -44.80 1.84 21.95
N ALA A 30 -45.31 1.14 22.95
CA ALA A 30 -44.62 0.75 24.17
C ALA A 30 -43.70 -0.47 24.02
N GLU A 31 -42.53 -0.43 24.66
CA GLU A 31 -41.71 -1.61 24.96
C GLU A 31 -41.22 -1.59 26.42
N PRO A 32 -41.14 -2.77 27.08
CA PRO A 32 -40.93 -2.88 28.52
C PRO A 32 -39.47 -2.65 28.94
N GLN A 33 -39.29 -1.80 29.96
CA GLN A 33 -37.99 -1.49 30.58
C GLN A 33 -37.28 -2.74 31.12
N ARG A 34 -36.17 -3.13 30.47
CA ARG A 34 -35.15 -3.98 31.10
C ARG A 34 -34.33 -3.12 32.06
N ARG A 35 -34.38 -3.46 33.35
CA ARG A 35 -33.63 -2.83 34.44
C ARG A 35 -32.12 -2.98 34.19
N GLN A 36 -31.39 -1.87 34.21
CA GLN A 36 -29.93 -1.87 34.23
C GLN A 36 -29.44 -2.38 35.61
N PRO A 37 -28.50 -3.34 35.67
CA PRO A 37 -27.91 -3.77 36.93
C PRO A 37 -26.87 -2.75 37.42
N VAL A 38 -26.98 -2.35 38.68
CA VAL A 38 -26.08 -1.44 39.37
C VAL A 38 -24.84 -2.22 39.90
N PRO A 39 -23.61 -1.70 39.79
CA PRO A 39 -22.41 -2.39 40.25
C PRO A 39 -22.36 -2.56 41.78
N ARG A 40 -21.92 -3.72 42.26
CA ARG A 40 -21.68 -3.98 43.70
C ARG A 40 -20.24 -3.60 44.07
N PRO A 41 -20.01 -3.00 45.26
CA PRO A 41 -18.67 -2.73 45.76
C PRO A 41 -18.00 -4.03 46.25
N PHE A 42 -16.68 -4.15 46.04
CA PHE A 42 -15.88 -5.28 46.49
C PHE A 42 -15.40 -5.10 47.94
N PRO A 43 -15.39 -6.17 48.76
CA PRO A 43 -14.77 -6.18 50.09
C PRO A 43 -13.24 -6.07 50.03
N ARG A 44 -12.66 -5.38 51.01
CA ARG A 44 -11.26 -5.50 51.47
C ARG A 44 -11.32 -5.78 52.99
N PRO A 45 -10.24 -6.11 53.73
CA PRO A 45 -8.93 -6.72 53.42
C PRO A 45 -8.58 -7.94 54.33
N GLY A 46 -7.53 -8.71 54.00
CA GLY A 46 -6.69 -9.44 54.99
C GLY A 46 -6.74 -10.98 55.01
N ASP A 47 -5.65 -11.59 54.51
CA ASP A 47 -5.18 -13.00 54.41
C ASP A 47 -5.39 -13.96 55.63
N PRO A 48 -5.18 -15.32 55.53
CA PRO A 48 -4.27 -16.04 54.60
C PRO A 48 -4.71 -17.40 54.01
N SER A 49 -4.07 -17.77 52.88
CA SER A 49 -3.58 -19.12 52.47
C SER A 49 -4.60 -20.26 52.34
N GLN A 50 -4.70 -21.05 51.26
CA GLN A 50 -3.72 -21.57 50.30
C GLN A 50 -4.54 -22.24 49.19
N ASP A 51 -4.23 -21.98 47.91
CA ASP A 51 -4.07 -23.04 46.90
C ASP A 51 -3.59 -22.45 45.57
N ALA A 52 -2.39 -22.90 45.18
CA ALA A 52 -1.78 -22.92 43.85
C ALA A 52 -2.13 -21.78 42.87
N VAL A 53 -1.44 -20.64 43.01
CA VAL A 53 -1.16 -19.79 41.86
C VAL A 53 0.04 -20.40 41.14
N GLU A 54 -0.23 -21.08 40.05
CA GLU A 54 0.77 -21.34 39.01
C GLU A 54 1.31 -19.98 38.56
N ALA A 55 2.54 -19.70 38.96
CA ALA A 55 3.25 -18.48 38.59
C ALA A 55 3.45 -18.47 37.07
N ARG A 56 2.50 -17.87 36.34
CA ARG A 56 2.83 -17.24 35.06
C ARG A 56 3.74 -16.08 35.39
N ASP A 57 5.03 -16.30 35.14
CA ASP A 57 6.01 -15.26 34.90
C ASP A 57 5.38 -14.23 33.92
N GLU A 58 4.91 -13.10 34.43
CA GLU A 58 4.74 -11.88 33.65
C GLU A 58 6.13 -11.39 33.29
N ARG A 59 6.71 -12.04 32.27
CA ARG A 59 7.83 -11.48 31.54
C ARG A 59 7.34 -10.15 30.98
N PRO A 60 8.03 -9.02 31.24
CA PRO A 60 7.72 -7.76 30.59
C PRO A 60 7.60 -8.04 29.09
N THR A 61 6.50 -7.65 28.45
CA THR A 61 6.40 -7.64 27.00
C THR A 61 7.40 -6.60 26.51
N ARG A 62 8.66 -7.04 26.42
CA ARG A 62 9.68 -6.42 25.58
C ARG A 62 9.02 -6.31 24.21
N PRO A 63 9.00 -5.13 23.57
CA PRO A 63 8.62 -5.01 22.18
C PRO A 63 9.31 -6.14 21.43
N ALA A 64 8.55 -6.93 20.67
CA ALA A 64 9.14 -7.93 19.80
C ALA A 64 10.29 -7.22 19.06
N PRO A 65 11.52 -7.78 19.05
CA PRO A 65 12.56 -7.19 18.26
C PRO A 65 12.00 -7.10 16.85
N ILE A 66 11.87 -5.87 16.35
CA ILE A 66 11.78 -5.60 14.92
C ILE A 66 12.89 -6.46 14.36
N SER A 67 12.56 -7.50 13.58
CA SER A 67 13.55 -8.43 13.05
C SER A 67 14.70 -7.59 12.55
N THR A 68 15.85 -7.71 13.23
CA THR A 68 17.09 -7.12 12.78
C THR A 68 17.21 -7.56 11.34
N ALA A 69 17.15 -6.61 10.41
CA ALA A 69 17.25 -6.87 8.99
C ALA A 69 18.44 -7.79 8.80
N ALA A 70 18.17 -9.09 8.58
CA ALA A 70 19.17 -9.95 7.99
C ALA A 70 19.62 -9.19 6.76
N THR A 71 20.92 -8.95 6.62
CA THR A 71 21.50 -8.24 5.48
C THR A 71 20.95 -8.86 4.21
N GLN A 72 19.86 -8.28 3.68
CA GLN A 72 19.18 -8.80 2.52
C GLN A 72 20.09 -8.48 1.36
N GLU A 73 20.58 -9.52 0.70
CA GLU A 73 21.40 -9.37 -0.48
C GLU A 73 20.64 -8.56 -1.53
N VAL A 74 21.29 -7.53 -2.06
CA VAL A 74 20.71 -6.68 -3.10
C VAL A 74 20.56 -7.55 -4.35
N PRO A 75 19.33 -7.77 -4.86
CA PRO A 75 19.12 -8.61 -6.02
C PRO A 75 19.74 -7.98 -7.27
N THR A 76 20.32 -8.82 -8.13
CA THR A 76 20.86 -8.42 -9.43
C THR A 76 19.85 -8.67 -10.55
N GLU A 77 20.00 -7.99 -11.68
CA GLU A 77 19.16 -8.23 -12.88
C GLU A 77 19.21 -9.69 -13.33
N ALA A 78 20.40 -10.32 -13.25
CA ALA A 78 20.56 -11.75 -13.56
C ALA A 78 19.75 -12.66 -12.63
N THR A 79 19.56 -12.25 -11.36
CA THR A 79 18.76 -13.01 -10.40
C THR A 79 17.26 -12.80 -10.59
N LEU A 80 16.84 -11.59 -10.99
CA LEU A 80 15.43 -11.26 -11.19
C LEU A 80 14.91 -11.63 -12.59
N GLY A 81 15.81 -11.76 -13.57
CA GLY A 81 15.44 -11.89 -14.98
C GLY A 81 14.77 -10.64 -15.55
N LEU A 82 14.84 -9.50 -14.86
CA LEU A 82 14.16 -8.26 -15.25
C LEU A 82 15.13 -7.08 -15.12
N PRO A 83 15.03 -6.07 -16.01
CA PRO A 83 15.84 -4.88 -15.92
C PRO A 83 15.53 -4.09 -14.64
N ILE A 84 16.56 -3.64 -13.94
CA ILE A 84 16.46 -2.77 -12.79
C ILE A 84 16.81 -1.36 -13.26
N TYR A 85 15.93 -0.39 -13.01
CA TYR A 85 16.21 1.00 -13.39
C TYR A 85 17.55 1.46 -12.78
N PRO A 86 18.50 2.00 -13.57
CA PRO A 86 19.90 2.19 -13.13
C PRO A 86 20.10 3.02 -11.85
N ASN A 87 19.22 4.00 -11.60
CA ASN A 87 19.30 4.87 -10.41
C ASN A 87 18.37 4.41 -9.28
N ALA A 88 17.73 3.25 -9.42
CA ALA A 88 16.88 2.70 -8.38
C ALA A 88 17.73 2.07 -7.27
N ARG A 89 17.32 2.29 -6.02
CA ARG A 89 17.98 1.74 -4.84
C ARG A 89 17.12 0.64 -4.26
N PHE A 90 17.72 -0.51 -3.97
CA PHE A 90 17.02 -1.57 -3.27
C PHE A 90 16.58 -1.10 -1.89
N ILE A 91 15.32 -1.35 -1.56
CA ILE A 91 14.69 -1.02 -0.28
C ILE A 91 14.64 -2.28 0.58
N THR A 92 13.96 -3.32 0.09
CA THR A 92 13.74 -4.58 0.83
C THR A 92 13.09 -5.62 -0.08
N SER A 93 12.96 -6.85 0.42
CA SER A 93 12.19 -7.92 -0.21
C SER A 93 11.29 -8.64 0.78
N TYR A 94 10.17 -9.16 0.30
CA TYR A 94 9.19 -9.90 1.10
C TYR A 94 8.89 -11.25 0.46
N ASP A 95 8.52 -12.21 1.29
CA ASP A 95 7.91 -13.46 0.84
C ASP A 95 6.47 -13.18 0.41
N ALA A 96 6.15 -13.51 -0.83
CA ALA A 96 4.83 -13.30 -1.42
C ALA A 96 3.91 -14.51 -1.22
N GLY A 97 4.44 -15.63 -0.71
CA GLY A 97 3.81 -16.94 -0.67
C GLY A 97 4.23 -17.83 -1.85
N ARG A 98 4.04 -19.14 -1.70
CA ARG A 98 4.32 -20.18 -2.72
C ARG A 98 5.77 -20.17 -3.25
N GLY A 99 6.72 -19.82 -2.39
CA GLY A 99 8.14 -19.72 -2.77
C GLY A 99 8.45 -18.54 -3.70
N GLN A 100 7.48 -17.65 -3.93
CA GLN A 100 7.67 -16.42 -4.69
C GLN A 100 8.05 -15.28 -3.75
N ARG A 101 8.93 -14.39 -4.20
CA ARG A 101 9.31 -13.17 -3.48
C ARG A 101 8.99 -11.95 -4.33
N TYR A 102 8.78 -10.81 -3.70
CA TYR A 102 8.78 -9.53 -4.40
C TYR A 102 9.80 -8.58 -3.79
N TYR A 103 10.31 -7.69 -4.62
CA TYR A 103 11.42 -6.79 -4.31
C TYR A 103 10.97 -5.36 -4.51
N LEU A 104 11.35 -4.48 -3.60
CA LEU A 104 11.05 -3.06 -3.67
C LEU A 104 12.31 -2.27 -3.97
N PHE A 105 12.21 -1.34 -4.91
CA PHE A 105 13.25 -0.40 -5.26
C PHE A 105 12.69 1.03 -5.26
N GLY A 106 13.45 1.97 -4.72
CA GLY A 106 13.09 3.38 -4.67
C GLY A 106 13.90 4.21 -5.66
N THR A 107 13.28 5.21 -6.28
CA THR A 107 13.95 6.18 -7.15
C THR A 107 13.37 7.58 -6.97
N ASN A 108 14.16 8.60 -7.31
CA ASN A 108 13.73 9.99 -7.37
C ASN A 108 13.26 10.44 -8.76
N SER A 109 13.27 9.54 -9.74
CA SER A 109 12.64 9.76 -11.03
C SER A 109 11.12 9.88 -10.89
N SER A 110 10.52 10.62 -11.81
CA SER A 110 9.07 10.82 -11.81
C SER A 110 8.32 9.54 -12.17
N PHE A 111 7.06 9.46 -11.74
CA PHE A 111 6.18 8.36 -12.09
C PHE A 111 6.09 8.16 -13.62
N GLN A 112 5.93 9.24 -14.39
CA GLN A 112 5.79 9.21 -15.85
C GLN A 112 7.06 8.73 -16.55
N GLU A 113 8.22 9.16 -16.06
CA GLU A 113 9.52 8.70 -16.56
C GLU A 113 9.69 7.20 -16.34
N MET A 114 9.28 6.69 -15.17
CA MET A 114 9.39 5.26 -14.88
C MET A 114 8.46 4.42 -15.75
N VAL A 115 7.22 4.88 -16.00
CA VAL A 115 6.33 4.21 -16.95
C VAL A 115 6.94 4.21 -18.34
N ALA A 116 7.42 5.37 -18.82
CA ALA A 116 8.02 5.47 -20.15
C ALA A 116 9.25 4.56 -20.29
N TYR A 117 10.12 4.51 -19.28
CA TYR A 117 11.29 3.64 -19.26
C TYR A 117 10.88 2.17 -19.35
N TYR A 118 10.04 1.69 -18.43
CA TYR A 118 9.64 0.29 -18.39
C TYR A 118 8.81 -0.12 -19.61
N SER A 119 8.05 0.79 -20.20
CA SER A 119 7.36 0.52 -21.47
C SER A 119 8.32 0.19 -22.61
N VAL A 120 9.47 0.85 -22.67
CA VAL A 120 10.48 0.62 -23.72
C VAL A 120 11.28 -0.65 -23.43
N VAL A 121 11.78 -0.82 -22.22
CA VAL A 121 12.70 -1.93 -21.93
C VAL A 121 12.02 -3.29 -21.79
N LEU A 122 10.73 -3.30 -21.45
CA LEU A 122 9.93 -4.52 -21.39
C LEU A 122 9.18 -4.81 -22.71
N ASP A 123 9.20 -3.87 -23.67
CA ASP A 123 8.34 -3.90 -24.88
C ASP A 123 6.86 -4.14 -24.56
N GLU A 124 6.39 -3.57 -23.45
CA GLU A 124 5.04 -3.79 -22.92
C GLU A 124 4.40 -2.43 -22.59
N ARG A 125 3.14 -2.22 -22.96
CA ARG A 125 2.46 -0.96 -22.62
C ARG A 125 2.09 -0.90 -21.13
N GLY A 126 1.75 -2.04 -20.55
CA GLY A 126 1.19 -2.15 -19.20
C GLY A 126 -0.13 -1.39 -19.03
N ASP A 127 -0.64 -1.41 -17.80
CA ASP A 127 -1.93 -0.84 -17.44
C ASP A 127 -1.85 0.13 -16.27
N ARG A 128 -2.54 1.26 -16.42
CA ARG A 128 -2.83 2.20 -15.34
C ARG A 128 -3.95 1.61 -14.48
N VAL A 129 -3.62 1.14 -13.28
CA VAL A 129 -4.59 0.47 -12.39
C VAL A 129 -5.17 1.40 -11.31
N PHE A 130 -4.48 2.50 -10.98
CA PHE A 130 -4.98 3.54 -10.10
C PHE A 130 -4.52 4.91 -10.59
N ASP A 131 -5.42 5.89 -10.57
CA ASP A 131 -5.10 7.28 -10.88
C ASP A 131 -4.51 8.02 -9.67
N VAL A 132 -4.99 7.69 -8.46
CA VAL A 132 -4.68 8.42 -7.23
C VAL A 132 -4.49 7.47 -6.03
N PRO A 133 -3.27 7.31 -5.50
CA PRO A 133 -2.00 7.67 -6.14
C PRO A 133 -1.79 6.87 -7.42
N ALA A 134 -1.09 7.48 -8.37
CA ALA A 134 -0.84 6.90 -9.67
C ALA A 134 -0.09 5.55 -9.54
N THR A 135 -0.71 4.46 -10.00
CA THR A 135 -0.11 3.11 -10.04
C THR A 135 -0.22 2.53 -11.44
N HIS A 136 0.85 1.94 -11.96
CA HIS A 136 0.88 1.28 -13.28
C HIS A 136 1.58 -0.06 -13.18
N ILE A 137 1.07 -1.07 -13.88
CA ILE A 137 1.53 -2.46 -13.79
C ILE A 137 1.89 -2.96 -15.18
N PHE A 138 3.06 -3.59 -15.30
CA PHE A 138 3.46 -4.38 -16.45
C PHE A 138 3.43 -5.85 -16.03
N GLU A 139 2.60 -6.67 -16.68
CA GLU A 139 2.64 -8.11 -16.50
C GLU A 139 3.63 -8.71 -17.50
N VAL A 140 4.71 -9.31 -16.99
CA VAL A 140 5.90 -9.66 -17.79
C VAL A 140 6.08 -11.17 -18.00
N GLY A 141 5.10 -11.97 -17.56
CA GLY A 141 5.16 -13.41 -17.63
C GLY A 141 3.80 -14.07 -17.47
N ARG A 142 3.75 -15.40 -17.63
CA ARG A 142 2.51 -16.16 -17.46
C ARG A 142 2.23 -16.38 -15.98
N PHE A 143 1.05 -15.97 -15.54
CA PHE A 143 0.56 -16.31 -14.21
C PHE A 143 0.10 -17.76 -14.14
N ARG A 144 0.51 -18.45 -13.08
CA ARG A 144 0.04 -19.79 -12.75
C ARG A 144 -0.54 -19.76 -11.35
N GLU A 145 -1.86 -19.66 -11.26
CA GLU A 145 -2.57 -19.48 -9.99
C GLU A 145 -2.32 -20.60 -8.97
N GLU A 146 -1.95 -21.81 -9.42
CA GLU A 146 -1.63 -22.96 -8.57
C GLU A 146 -0.19 -22.92 -8.01
N GLU A 147 0.74 -22.28 -8.72
CA GLU A 147 2.17 -22.26 -8.37
C GLU A 147 2.64 -20.91 -7.81
N MET A 148 1.95 -19.82 -8.16
CA MET A 148 2.36 -18.45 -7.85
C MET A 148 1.35 -17.73 -6.96
N ALA A 149 1.84 -16.83 -6.12
CA ALA A 149 0.96 -15.95 -5.33
C ALA A 149 0.54 -14.70 -6.12
N PHE A 150 1.41 -14.21 -7.00
CA PHE A 150 1.18 -13.05 -7.86
C PHE A 150 1.70 -13.31 -9.28
N PRO A 151 1.11 -12.65 -10.31
CA PRO A 151 1.69 -12.65 -11.65
C PRO A 151 3.10 -12.05 -11.64
N PRO A 152 4.04 -12.59 -12.44
CA PRO A 152 5.31 -11.93 -12.69
C PRO A 152 5.05 -10.53 -13.25
N SER A 153 5.53 -9.50 -12.56
CA SER A 153 5.17 -8.12 -12.87
C SER A 153 6.21 -7.08 -12.43
N VAL A 154 6.15 -5.92 -13.07
CA VAL A 154 6.77 -4.68 -12.61
C VAL A 154 5.66 -3.68 -12.31
N THR A 155 5.54 -3.26 -11.05
CA THR A 155 4.54 -2.29 -10.61
C THR A 155 5.22 -0.99 -10.21
N ILE A 156 4.76 0.13 -10.76
CA ILE A 156 5.26 1.48 -10.49
C ILE A 156 4.20 2.23 -9.68
N LYS A 157 4.61 2.85 -8.58
CA LYS A 157 3.73 3.61 -7.69
C LYS A 157 4.31 4.98 -7.38
N ASP A 158 3.49 6.02 -7.54
CA ASP A 158 3.81 7.39 -7.13
C ASP A 158 3.55 7.57 -5.63
N TYR A 159 4.55 8.05 -4.91
CA TYR A 159 4.46 8.35 -3.47
C TYR A 159 4.47 9.84 -3.15
N THR A 160 4.43 10.71 -4.16
CA THR A 160 4.42 12.18 -3.98
C THR A 160 3.00 12.77 -3.84
N TRP A 161 2.00 11.90 -3.67
CA TRP A 161 0.60 12.29 -3.60
C TRP A 161 0.20 12.84 -2.21
N ASN A 162 -0.81 13.73 -2.17
CA ASN A 162 -1.41 14.29 -0.96
C ASN A 162 -0.42 14.99 -0.01
N GLY A 163 0.54 15.74 -0.56
CA GLY A 163 1.54 16.48 0.23
C GLY A 163 2.65 15.60 0.82
N SER A 164 2.71 14.32 0.45
CA SER A 164 3.86 13.47 0.73
C SER A 164 5.04 13.86 -0.17
N ASP A 165 6.24 13.94 0.41
CA ASP A 165 7.50 14.14 -0.34
C ASP A 165 8.05 12.83 -0.94
N GLY A 166 7.40 11.68 -0.64
CA GLY A 166 7.78 10.37 -1.14
C GLY A 166 7.83 9.27 -0.07
N TYR A 167 8.11 8.05 -0.53
CA TYR A 167 8.31 6.87 0.30
C TYR A 167 9.58 7.02 1.14
N LEU A 168 9.49 6.80 2.45
CA LEU A 168 10.63 6.95 3.36
C LEU A 168 11.73 5.93 3.03
N ASN A 169 12.98 6.39 2.94
CA ASN A 169 14.13 5.51 2.81
C ASN A 169 14.44 4.83 4.17
N PRO A 170 14.22 3.49 4.31
CA PRO A 170 14.38 2.82 5.60
C PRO A 170 15.84 2.68 6.03
N SER A 171 16.79 2.82 5.10
CA SER A 171 18.22 2.71 5.39
C SER A 171 18.77 3.95 6.10
N GLY A 172 18.03 5.07 6.08
CA GLY A 172 18.51 6.38 6.52
C GLY A 172 19.57 6.94 5.56
N GLY A 173 19.49 8.23 5.26
CA GLY A 173 20.45 8.94 4.39
C GLY A 173 19.93 9.22 2.98
N GLU A 174 20.78 9.85 2.17
CA GLU A 174 20.35 10.50 0.93
C GLU A 174 20.02 9.52 -0.22
N PRO A 175 18.86 9.63 -0.88
CA PRO A 175 17.78 10.55 -0.54
C PRO A 175 16.96 10.02 0.64
N ASP A 176 16.51 10.92 1.52
CA ASP A 176 15.68 10.56 2.67
C ASP A 176 14.33 9.94 2.25
N ARG A 177 13.88 10.26 1.03
CA ARG A 177 12.64 9.76 0.44
C ARG A 177 12.81 9.45 -1.05
N PHE A 178 11.98 8.53 -1.54
CA PHE A 178 11.86 8.17 -2.94
C PHE A 178 10.51 8.62 -3.48
N LYS A 179 10.53 9.41 -4.57
CA LYS A 179 9.29 9.85 -5.22
C LYS A 179 8.48 8.69 -5.78
N THR A 180 9.16 7.68 -6.32
CA THR A 180 8.55 6.53 -6.97
C THR A 180 9.11 5.24 -6.38
N VAL A 181 8.25 4.24 -6.15
CA VAL A 181 8.68 2.87 -5.81
C VAL A 181 8.32 1.93 -6.95
N ILE A 182 9.28 1.07 -7.27
CA ILE A 182 9.17 -0.02 -8.24
C ILE A 182 9.08 -1.31 -7.43
N GLN A 183 8.00 -2.06 -7.61
CA GLN A 183 7.84 -3.41 -7.08
C GLN A 183 8.07 -4.40 -8.22
N VAL A 184 8.99 -5.34 -8.01
CA VAL A 184 9.32 -6.37 -8.98
C VAL A 184 8.93 -7.73 -8.41
N VAL A 185 8.08 -8.44 -9.16
CA VAL A 185 7.75 -9.85 -8.93
C VAL A 185 8.40 -10.64 -10.08
N PRO A 186 9.53 -11.32 -9.85
CA PRO A 186 10.21 -12.07 -10.89
C PRO A 186 9.40 -13.30 -11.29
N GLN A 187 9.72 -13.82 -12.47
CA GLN A 187 9.22 -15.11 -12.89
C GLN A 187 9.91 -16.24 -12.09
N LEU A 188 9.20 -17.33 -11.83
CA LEU A 188 9.81 -18.49 -11.19
C LEU A 188 10.88 -19.14 -12.10
N PRO A 189 11.97 -19.68 -11.54
CA PRO A 189 13.03 -20.32 -12.32
C PRO A 189 12.48 -21.43 -13.24
N GLY A 190 13.01 -21.51 -14.47
CA GLY A 190 12.64 -22.55 -15.43
C GLY A 190 11.40 -22.26 -16.27
N GLN A 191 10.81 -21.06 -16.17
CA GLN A 191 9.76 -20.63 -17.09
C GLN A 191 10.30 -19.70 -18.19
N PRO A 192 9.75 -19.76 -19.41
CA PRO A 192 10.15 -18.87 -20.48
C PRO A 192 9.67 -17.44 -20.21
N GLN A 193 10.57 -16.49 -20.42
CA GLN A 193 10.26 -15.07 -20.46
C GLN A 193 9.45 -14.73 -21.72
N ARG A 194 8.57 -13.74 -21.62
CA ARG A 194 7.64 -13.40 -22.70
C ARG A 194 8.32 -12.60 -23.81
#